data_AF-A0A4Q3AG36-F1
#
_entry.id   AF-A0A4Q3AG36-F1
#
_cell.length_a   1.000
_cell.length_b   1.000
_cell.length_c   1.000
_cell.angle_alpha   90.00
_cell.angle_beta   90.00
_cell.angle_gamma   90.00
#
_symmetry.space_group_name_H-M   'P 1'
#
loop_
_entity.id
_entity.type
_entity.pdbx_description
1 polymer ?
#
loop_
_entity_poly.entity_id
_entity_poly.type
_entity_poly.pdbx_seq_one_letter_code
_entity_poly.pdbx_strand_id
1 'polypeptide(L)' 'GQQGANIVNLALYHRDTAFHTNHVAVEVHDRTHLERILAALRAADAVSRAERL' A
#
# COMPACT_ATOMS: atom_id res chain seq x y z
N GLY A 1 -5.77 7.06 8.93
CA GLY A 1 -6.24 7.12 7.54
C GLY A 1 -7.58 6.40 7.41
N GLN A 2 -8.29 6.55 6.28
CA GLN A 2 -9.68 6.05 6.12
C GLN A 2 -9.86 4.53 6.29
N GLN A 3 -8.80 3.74 6.13
CA GLN A 3 -8.85 2.28 6.31
C GLN A 3 -8.59 1.80 7.74
N GLY A 4 -8.13 2.67 8.66
CA GLY A 4 -7.91 2.27 10.07
C GLY A 4 -6.72 1.33 10.31
N ALA A 5 -5.74 1.29 9.41
CA ALA A 5 -4.49 0.52 9.59
C ALA A 5 -3.35 1.40 10.11
N ASN A 6 -2.46 0.79 10.91
CA ASN A 6 -1.19 1.39 11.32
C ASN A 6 -0.09 1.04 10.33
N ILE A 7 0.76 2.02 9.99
CA ILE A 7 1.97 1.78 9.21
C ILE A 7 3.11 1.49 10.18
N VAL A 8 3.65 0.28 10.11
CA VAL A 8 4.80 -0.15 10.92
C VAL A 8 6.10 0.29 10.28
N ASN A 9 6.16 0.23 8.94
CA ASN A 9 7.33 0.64 8.18
C ASN A 9 6.93 1.13 6.78
N LEU A 10 7.71 2.07 6.27
CA LEU A 10 7.64 2.57 4.91
C LEU A 10 9.07 2.70 4.37
N ALA A 11 9.38 1.95 3.33
CA ALA A 11 10.69 1.96 2.69
C ALA A 11 10.56 2.22 1.19
N LEU A 12 11.33 3.18 0.68
CA LEU A 12 11.51 3.39 -0.75
C LEU A 12 12.47 2.32 -1.28
N TYR A 13 11.98 1.41 -2.12
CA TYR A 13 12.76 0.30 -2.65
C TYR A 13 13.37 0.62 -4.01
N HIS A 14 12.62 1.30 -4.88
CA HIS A 14 13.10 1.74 -6.18
C HIS A 14 12.56 3.12 -6.51
N ARG A 15 13.34 3.91 -7.26
CA ARG A 15 12.92 5.21 -7.78
C ARG A 15 13.61 5.48 -9.11
N ASP A 16 12.80 5.81 -10.10
CA ASP A 16 13.22 6.41 -11.35
C ASP A 16 12.51 7.76 -11.55
N THR A 17 12.63 8.33 -12.74
CA THR A 17 12.06 9.64 -13.07
C THR A 17 10.54 9.65 -13.07
N ALA A 18 9.89 8.53 -13.41
CA ALA A 18 8.43 8.44 -13.60
C ALA A 18 7.73 7.70 -12.45
N PHE A 19 8.40 6.75 -11.81
CA PHE A 19 7.80 5.88 -10.80
C PHE A 19 8.71 5.67 -9.59
N HIS A 20 8.07 5.32 -8.48
CA HIS A 20 8.74 4.79 -7.31
C HIS A 20 8.00 3.56 -6.80
N THR A 21 8.76 2.62 -6.22
CA THR A 21 8.21 1.46 -5.52
C THR A 21 8.46 1.63 -4.03
N ASN A 22 7.39 1.63 -3.25
CA ASN A 22 7.47 1.62 -1.80
C ASN A 22 7.06 0.25 -1.26
N HIS A 23 7.84 -0.29 -0.32
CA HIS A 23 7.41 -1.39 0.52
C HIS A 23 6.79 -0.81 1.79
N VAL A 24 5.55 -1.18 2.07
CA VAL A 24 4.79 -0.68 3.22
C VAL A 24 4.40 -1.87 4.09
N ALA A 25 4.87 -1.90 5.33
CA ALA A 25 4.41 -2.84 6.32
C ALA A 25 3.26 -2.20 7.10
N VAL A 26 2.11 -2.88 7.11
CA VAL A 26 0.90 -2.39 7.78
C VAL A 26 0.31 -3.46 8.70
N GLU A 27 -0.23 -3.02 9.83
CA GLU A 27 -1.03 -3.87 10.71
C GLU A 27 -2.43 -4.01 10.13
N VAL A 28 -2.90 -5.26 10.01
CA VAL A 28 -4.26 -5.59 9.56
C VAL A 28 -4.91 -6.49 10.59
N HIS A 29 -6.22 -6.36 10.72
CA HIS A 29 -7.01 -7.17 11.67
C HIS A 29 -7.34 -8.54 11.09
N ASP A 30 -7.67 -8.59 9.80
CA ASP A 30 -8.06 -9.80 9.10
C ASP A 30 -7.81 -9.66 7.58
N ARG A 31 -8.18 -10.70 6.84
CA ARG A 31 -8.04 -10.73 5.38
C ARG A 31 -8.91 -9.69 4.67
N THR A 32 -10.15 -9.50 5.11
CA THR A 32 -11.08 -8.54 4.49
C THR A 32 -10.56 -7.10 4.64
N HIS A 33 -9.96 -6.77 5.78
CA HIS A 33 -9.29 -5.51 6.02
C HIS A 33 -8.13 -5.31 5.03
N LEU A 34 -7.28 -6.32 4.82
CA LEU A 34 -6.20 -6.25 3.84
C LEU A 34 -6.72 -6.03 2.41
N GLU A 35 -7.75 -6.77 1.98
CA GLU A 35 -8.31 -6.63 0.63
C GLU A 35 -8.91 -5.23 0.41
N ARG A 36 -9.54 -4.63 1.43
CA ARG A 36 -10.03 -3.24 1.37
C ARG A 36 -8.90 -2.23 1.20
N ILE A 37 -7.78 -2.41 1.91
CA ILE A 37 -6.59 -1.56 1.75
C ILE A 37 -6.04 -1.69 0.33
N LEU A 38 -5.87 -2.92 -0.17
CA LEU A 38 -5.37 -3.16 -1.52
C LEU A 38 -6.30 -2.58 -2.59
N ALA A 39 -7.62 -2.72 -2.43
CA ALA A 39 -8.60 -2.13 -3.34
C ALA A 39 -8.51 -0.60 -3.34
N ALA A 40 -8.38 0.04 -2.18
CA ALA A 40 -8.24 1.48 -2.07
C ALA A 40 -6.93 1.99 -2.71
N LEU A 41 -5.82 1.26 -2.53
CA LEU A 41 -4.55 1.59 -3.17
C LEU A 41 -4.67 1.48 -4.71
N ARG A 42 -5.29 0.42 -5.22
CA ARG A 42 -5.48 0.21 -6.66
C ARG A 42 -6.43 1.23 -7.30
N ALA A 43 -7.33 1.83 -6.52
CA ALA A 43 -8.27 2.84 -7.00
C ALA A 43 -7.68 4.27 -6.99
N ALA A 44 -6.50 4.49 -6.42
CA ALA A 44 -5.88 5.80 -6.38
C ALA A 44 -5.15 6.10 -7.70
N ASP A 45 -5.43 7.26 -8.31
CA ASP A 45 -4.86 7.66 -9.61
C ASP A 45 -3.31 7.64 -9.65
N ALA A 46 -2.67 7.92 -8.52
CA ALA A 46 -1.22 7.94 -8.39
C ALA A 46 -0.57 6.55 -8.29
N VAL A 47 -1.35 5.48 -8.19
CA VAL A 47 -0.87 4.12 -7.97
C VAL A 47 -1.07 3.28 -9.23
N SER A 48 0.03 2.91 -9.88
CA SER A 48 -0.02 2.04 -11.07
C SER A 48 -0.22 0.56 -10.74
N ARG A 49 0.27 0.09 -9.58
CA ARG A 49 0.13 -1.29 -9.11
C ARG A 49 0.21 -1.35 -7.58
N ALA A 50 -0.58 -2.22 -6.97
CA ALA A 50 -0.45 -2.58 -5.56
C ALA A 50 -0.72 -4.09 -5.35
N GLU A 51 0.17 -4.73 -4.61
CA GLU A 51 0.12 -6.15 -4.29
C GLU A 51 0.68 -6.45 -2.90
N ARG A 52 0.38 -7.65 -2.42
CA ARG A 52 0.98 -8.19 -1.21
C ARG A 52 2.24 -8.95 -1.60
N LEU A 53 3.36 -8.63 -0.94
CA LEU A 53 4.64 -9.33 -1.06
C LEU A 53 4.67 -10.63 -0.23
#